data_AF-A0A6V8EY14-F1
#
_entry.id   AF-A0A6V8EY14-F1
#
_cell.length_a   1.000
_cell.length_b   1.000
_cell.length_c   1.000
_cell.angle_alpha   90.00
_cell.angle_beta   90.00
_cell.angle_gamma   90.00
#
_symmetry.space_group_name_H-M   'P 1'
#
loop_
_entity.id
_entity.type
_entity.pdbx_description
1 polymer ?
#
loop_
_entity_poly.entity_id
_entity_poly.type
_entity_poly.pdbx_seq_one_letter_code
_entity_poly.pdbx_strand_id
1 'polypeptide(L)'
;TIIDFSDANNHQNPSEGDNAAGNTVTFAGGEGYTSSGTFTVSGEYSDEALPTDVTCEYRASERKIDGVNTATMLSSTMSVTDNSGKVLASFTGCEGAEINLVPGNYNYEYTLVASGALALNDSITTETTYSVRAFQPLLLWDDNSGAHAGKVVDLTNSTMIAMIQADGGAYSVTDNPSYHVNPKALDAKLTYAMFIPCLTFGAVVIVLLRSMARGYEFEMNKCYGCDLCDDACPVRLFNGGDKLNIIYNSWNNEDDGVPLYSCLTCTACTNACPQLVNYDSYVDIRRSLIVGGPAAEIPHTVLQAVLAAEAEEASNDDFIPVEEYPISSNVGYYPGCVDYLDQEMVFSHVNEGEMNLGDSTTSAFTLFEEMGHDVSYLGRDFLKCCGHDQKWQGLTEVFDKLKAYNQKKIEASGIDTLVSSCAECFRTFARDYELEGVKVMHTTEYLIENGFDMQLSTDATTVTYHDPCRLGRQMGIYDEPRELINAVEGVDLVEMEHHGEDAMCCGVSSMMSCNENARALRVARMEEIKSTGADTMLTSCPKCVSHFECLKFEGDERYEDIEILDVVSFLAREVNAKKSELPAAVPTEVEA
;
A
#
# COMPACT_ATOMS: atom_id res chain seq x y z
N THR A 1 25.00 -22.12 4.00
CA THR A 1 24.82 -21.84 2.56
C THR A 1 23.78 -20.77 2.27
N ILE A 2 24.15 -19.75 1.50
CA ILE A 2 23.23 -18.78 0.87
C ILE A 2 22.62 -19.45 -0.37
N ILE A 3 21.30 -19.35 -0.57
CA ILE A 3 20.60 -19.89 -1.75
C ILE A 3 20.43 -18.77 -2.79
N ASP A 4 20.71 -19.08 -4.05
CA ASP A 4 20.54 -18.19 -5.19
C ASP A 4 19.12 -18.28 -5.77
N PHE A 5 18.19 -17.55 -5.15
CA PHE A 5 16.80 -17.49 -5.60
C PHE A 5 16.59 -16.71 -6.89
N SER A 6 17.54 -15.83 -7.24
CA SER A 6 17.54 -15.05 -8.48
C SER A 6 18.05 -15.81 -9.70
N ASP A 7 18.60 -17.00 -9.49
CA ASP A 7 19.38 -17.74 -10.50
C ASP A 7 20.52 -16.88 -11.10
N ALA A 8 21.14 -16.02 -10.28
CA ALA A 8 22.22 -15.14 -10.70
C ALA A 8 23.47 -15.90 -11.15
N ASN A 9 23.65 -17.12 -10.66
CA ASN A 9 24.69 -18.04 -11.12
C ASN A 9 24.30 -18.81 -12.39
N ASN A 10 23.06 -18.68 -12.88
CA ASN A 10 22.48 -19.44 -13.99
C ASN A 10 22.57 -20.96 -13.78
N HIS A 11 22.10 -21.42 -12.62
CA HIS A 11 21.98 -22.83 -12.30
C HIS A 11 20.80 -23.51 -12.99
N GLN A 12 19.79 -22.74 -13.42
CA GLN A 12 18.56 -23.28 -13.99
C GLN A 12 18.59 -23.20 -15.52
N ASN A 13 18.30 -24.33 -16.17
CA ASN A 13 18.05 -24.40 -17.60
C ASN A 13 16.75 -25.19 -17.87
N PRO A 14 15.60 -24.51 -17.91
CA PRO A 14 14.31 -25.15 -18.17
C PRO A 14 14.23 -25.89 -19.52
N SER A 15 15.04 -25.48 -20.51
CA SER A 15 15.03 -26.10 -21.84
C SER A 15 15.73 -27.45 -21.88
N GLU A 16 16.70 -27.67 -20.99
CA GLU A 16 17.41 -28.94 -20.82
C GLU A 16 16.86 -29.76 -19.64
N GLY A 17 15.97 -29.17 -18.84
CA GLY A 17 15.41 -29.80 -17.65
C GLY A 17 16.37 -29.77 -16.46
N ASP A 18 17.36 -28.88 -16.46
CA ASP A 18 18.37 -28.80 -15.40
C ASP A 18 17.94 -27.80 -14.34
N ASN A 19 17.76 -28.28 -13.12
CA ASN A 19 17.23 -27.57 -11.95
C ASN A 19 15.88 -26.88 -12.17
N ALA A 20 15.28 -26.97 -13.35
CA ALA A 20 14.02 -26.33 -13.65
C ALA A 20 13.28 -27.04 -14.79
N ALA A 21 11.97 -26.85 -14.83
CA ALA A 21 11.12 -27.16 -15.97
C ALA A 21 10.00 -26.14 -16.05
N GLY A 22 9.65 -25.70 -17.25
CA GLY A 22 8.57 -24.73 -17.40
C GLY A 22 8.35 -24.38 -18.85
N ASN A 23 7.16 -23.86 -19.14
CA ASN A 23 6.82 -23.41 -20.46
C ASN A 23 5.70 -22.37 -20.39
N THR A 24 5.64 -21.50 -21.41
CA THR A 24 4.53 -20.58 -21.64
C THR A 24 3.87 -20.94 -22.97
N VAL A 25 2.56 -21.13 -22.97
CA VAL A 25 1.77 -21.52 -24.14
C VAL A 25 0.51 -20.68 -24.23
N THR A 26 0.14 -20.32 -25.45
CA THR A 26 -1.13 -19.69 -25.78
C THR A 26 -1.91 -20.59 -26.73
N PHE A 27 -3.19 -20.84 -26.46
CA PHE A 27 -4.09 -21.59 -27.33
C PHE A 27 -5.45 -20.89 -27.43
N ALA A 28 -6.25 -21.20 -28.45
CA ALA A 28 -7.60 -20.64 -28.64
C ALA A 28 -8.60 -21.77 -28.86
N GLY A 29 -9.75 -21.70 -28.18
CA GLY A 29 -10.73 -22.79 -28.15
C GLY A 29 -10.16 -24.15 -27.71
N GLY A 30 -10.96 -25.20 -27.82
CA GLY A 30 -10.56 -26.58 -27.50
C GLY A 30 -10.66 -26.96 -26.02
N GLU A 31 -10.31 -28.21 -25.71
CA GLU A 31 -10.46 -28.80 -24.36
C GLU A 31 -9.35 -28.36 -23.37
N GLY A 32 -8.28 -27.70 -23.83
CA GLY A 32 -7.20 -27.19 -22.96
C GLY A 32 -5.78 -27.53 -23.43
N TYR A 33 -4.84 -27.55 -22.48
CA TYR A 33 -3.42 -27.82 -22.68
C TYR A 33 -2.90 -28.77 -21.60
N THR A 34 -2.10 -29.77 -21.99
CA THR A 34 -1.40 -30.68 -21.07
C THR A 34 0.07 -30.75 -21.46
N SER A 35 0.94 -30.68 -20.46
CA SER A 35 2.39 -30.87 -20.59
C SER A 35 2.88 -31.80 -19.49
N SER A 36 3.71 -32.76 -19.85
CA SER A 36 4.40 -33.61 -18.89
C SER A 36 5.82 -33.87 -19.35
N GLY A 37 6.71 -34.10 -18.39
CA GLY A 37 8.12 -34.26 -18.66
C GLY A 37 8.92 -34.60 -17.43
N THR A 38 10.24 -34.58 -17.59
CA THR A 38 11.21 -34.89 -16.54
C THR A 38 12.17 -33.72 -16.37
N PHE A 39 12.60 -33.48 -15.13
CA PHE A 39 13.68 -32.55 -14.83
C PHE A 39 14.62 -33.16 -13.78
N THR A 40 15.85 -32.66 -13.76
CA THR A 40 16.93 -33.13 -12.89
C THR A 40 17.30 -32.03 -11.93
N VAL A 41 17.37 -32.33 -10.63
CA VAL A 41 17.98 -31.46 -9.63
C VAL A 41 19.43 -31.87 -9.48
N SER A 42 20.36 -30.96 -9.82
CA SER A 42 21.79 -31.20 -9.77
C SER A 42 22.30 -31.28 -8.33
N GLY A 43 23.22 -32.21 -8.07
CA GLY A 43 23.93 -32.34 -6.79
C GLY A 43 25.36 -31.80 -6.82
N GLU A 44 25.72 -31.00 -7.82
CA GLU A 44 27.10 -30.55 -8.02
C GLU A 44 27.56 -29.57 -6.92
N TYR A 45 26.63 -28.79 -6.37
CA TYR A 45 26.93 -27.72 -5.41
C TYR A 45 26.33 -27.95 -4.02
N SER A 46 25.48 -28.98 -3.86
CA SER A 46 24.89 -29.37 -2.59
C SER A 46 24.35 -30.80 -2.68
N ASP A 47 24.60 -31.60 -1.64
CA ASP A 47 23.95 -32.91 -1.43
C ASP A 47 22.68 -32.80 -0.57
N GLU A 48 22.35 -31.59 -0.08
CA GLU A 48 21.20 -31.35 0.78
C GLU A 48 19.91 -31.15 -0.04
N ALA A 49 18.76 -31.21 0.65
CA ALA A 49 17.48 -30.92 0.01
C ALA A 49 17.40 -29.42 -0.33
N LEU A 50 17.10 -29.13 -1.59
CA LEU A 50 17.09 -27.79 -2.17
C LEU A 50 15.66 -27.27 -2.26
N PRO A 51 15.42 -26.00 -1.90
CA PRO A 51 14.11 -25.39 -2.03
C PRO A 51 13.71 -25.35 -3.50
N THR A 52 12.49 -25.77 -3.79
CA THR A 52 11.95 -25.90 -5.13
C THR A 52 10.55 -25.32 -5.18
N ASP A 53 10.35 -24.32 -6.04
CA ASP A 53 9.05 -23.70 -6.27
C ASP A 53 8.35 -24.38 -7.42
N VAL A 54 7.06 -24.68 -7.24
CA VAL A 54 6.17 -25.24 -8.25
C VAL A 54 4.99 -24.28 -8.41
N THR A 55 4.90 -23.61 -9.55
CA THR A 55 3.92 -22.56 -9.81
C THR A 55 3.26 -22.74 -11.17
N CYS A 56 2.05 -22.19 -11.32
CA CYS A 56 1.46 -21.96 -12.61
C CYS A 56 0.61 -20.69 -12.61
N GLU A 57 0.29 -20.20 -13.79
CA GLU A 57 -0.61 -19.08 -14.03
C GLU A 57 -1.39 -19.34 -15.31
N TYR A 58 -2.61 -18.83 -15.40
CA TYR A 58 -3.40 -18.85 -16.62
C TYR A 58 -4.32 -17.64 -16.73
N ARG A 59 -4.58 -17.22 -17.97
CA ARG A 59 -5.46 -16.09 -18.25
C ARG A 59 -6.07 -16.21 -19.64
N ALA A 60 -7.38 -15.96 -19.74
CA ALA A 60 -8.05 -15.75 -21.03
C ALA A 60 -7.93 -14.27 -21.47
N SER A 61 -7.90 -14.03 -22.79
CA SER A 61 -7.84 -12.69 -23.38
C SER A 61 -9.07 -11.86 -23.05
N GLU A 62 -10.22 -12.51 -22.86
CA GLU A 62 -11.48 -11.91 -22.43
C GLU A 62 -11.82 -12.31 -21.01
N ARG A 63 -12.35 -11.37 -20.20
CA ARG A 63 -12.72 -11.63 -18.79
C ARG A 63 -14.10 -12.23 -18.61
N LYS A 64 -15.02 -12.04 -19.57
CA LYS A 64 -16.39 -12.57 -19.50
C LYS A 64 -16.87 -13.05 -20.86
N ILE A 65 -17.69 -14.10 -20.86
CA ILE A 65 -18.48 -14.54 -22.02
C ILE A 65 -19.93 -14.61 -21.55
N ASP A 66 -20.83 -13.86 -22.21
CA ASP A 66 -22.25 -13.78 -21.87
C ASP A 66 -22.53 -13.50 -20.38
N GLY A 67 -21.70 -12.64 -19.77
CA GLY A 67 -21.81 -12.24 -18.37
C GLY A 67 -21.14 -13.18 -17.35
N VAL A 68 -20.63 -14.34 -17.78
CA VAL A 68 -19.94 -15.32 -16.92
C VAL A 68 -18.42 -15.14 -17.00
N ASN A 69 -17.73 -15.16 -15.86
CA ASN A 69 -16.28 -14.97 -15.79
C ASN A 69 -15.52 -16.15 -16.43
N THR A 70 -14.59 -15.87 -17.35
CA THR A 70 -13.78 -16.88 -18.04
C THR A 70 -12.86 -17.65 -17.10
N ALA A 71 -12.44 -17.06 -15.97
CA ALA A 71 -11.66 -17.76 -14.94
C ALA A 71 -12.43 -18.94 -14.32
N THR A 72 -13.76 -18.87 -14.23
CA THR A 72 -14.59 -19.99 -13.74
C THR A 72 -14.76 -21.11 -14.77
N MET A 73 -14.33 -20.87 -16.01
CA MET A 73 -14.35 -21.84 -17.11
C MET A 73 -13.00 -22.53 -17.31
N LEU A 74 -11.99 -22.19 -16.49
CA LEU A 74 -10.64 -22.75 -16.54
C LEU A 74 -10.37 -23.54 -15.25
N SER A 75 -9.80 -24.73 -15.40
CA SER A 75 -9.39 -25.58 -14.28
C SER A 75 -8.00 -26.13 -14.53
N SER A 76 -7.06 -25.91 -13.61
CA SER A 76 -5.70 -26.43 -13.72
C SER A 76 -5.37 -27.48 -12.67
N THR A 77 -4.49 -28.40 -13.03
CA THR A 77 -3.85 -29.35 -12.13
C THR A 77 -2.34 -29.34 -12.39
N MET A 78 -1.55 -29.30 -11.33
CA MET A 78 -0.09 -29.42 -11.40
C MET A 78 0.36 -30.49 -10.41
N SER A 79 1.29 -31.34 -10.81
CA SER A 79 1.91 -32.31 -9.91
C SER A 79 3.39 -32.52 -10.21
N VAL A 80 4.16 -32.80 -9.15
CA VAL A 80 5.55 -33.23 -9.21
C VAL A 80 5.68 -34.55 -8.48
N THR A 81 6.33 -35.52 -9.11
CA THR A 81 6.51 -36.89 -8.60
C THR A 81 7.97 -37.31 -8.63
N ASP A 82 8.36 -38.20 -7.72
CA ASP A 82 9.65 -38.88 -7.82
C ASP A 82 9.61 -40.04 -8.84
N ASN A 83 10.77 -40.66 -9.10
CA ASN A 83 10.89 -41.81 -10.01
C ASN A 83 10.12 -43.07 -9.58
N SER A 84 9.66 -43.14 -8.32
CA SER A 84 8.80 -44.24 -7.84
C SER A 84 7.32 -43.98 -8.06
N GLY A 85 6.97 -42.78 -8.57
CA GLY A 85 5.59 -42.33 -8.77
C GLY A 85 4.96 -41.75 -7.51
N LYS A 86 5.74 -41.46 -6.46
CA LYS A 86 5.23 -40.79 -5.25
C LYS A 86 5.03 -39.31 -5.54
N VAL A 87 3.84 -38.80 -5.26
CA VAL A 87 3.51 -37.38 -5.36
C VAL A 87 4.23 -36.60 -4.26
N LEU A 88 5.01 -35.59 -4.67
CA LEU A 88 5.77 -34.70 -3.79
C LEU A 88 5.06 -33.35 -3.63
N ALA A 89 4.49 -32.84 -4.72
CA ALA A 89 3.60 -31.67 -4.72
C ALA A 89 2.44 -31.93 -5.68
N SER A 90 1.24 -31.49 -5.32
CA SER A 90 0.09 -31.45 -6.22
C SER A 90 -0.88 -30.39 -5.77
N PHE A 91 -1.35 -29.56 -6.69
CA PHE A 91 -2.37 -28.55 -6.43
C PHE A 91 -3.26 -28.33 -7.65
N THR A 92 -4.37 -27.66 -7.42
CA THR A 92 -5.33 -27.26 -8.45
C THR A 92 -5.49 -25.75 -8.46
N GLY A 93 -5.92 -25.16 -9.57
CA GLY A 93 -6.22 -23.72 -9.62
C GLY A 93 -5.00 -22.81 -9.43
N CYS A 94 -3.80 -23.33 -9.68
CA CYS A 94 -2.55 -22.57 -9.58
C CYS A 94 -2.23 -21.95 -8.20
N GLU A 95 -2.64 -22.61 -7.11
CA GLU A 95 -2.30 -22.19 -5.73
C GLU A 95 -0.79 -22.16 -5.44
N GLY A 96 0.00 -22.94 -6.18
CA GLY A 96 1.45 -23.05 -5.99
C GLY A 96 1.84 -24.02 -4.87
N ALA A 97 3.10 -24.44 -4.85
CA ALA A 97 3.68 -25.23 -3.77
C ALA A 97 5.18 -24.99 -3.66
N GLU A 98 5.68 -24.99 -2.42
CA GLU A 98 7.10 -25.02 -2.09
C GLU A 98 7.45 -26.40 -1.52
N ILE A 99 8.43 -27.08 -2.13
CA ILE A 99 8.94 -28.37 -1.67
C ILE A 99 10.46 -28.36 -1.58
N ASN A 100 11.04 -29.28 -0.83
CA ASN A 100 12.50 -29.46 -0.81
C ASN A 100 12.85 -30.76 -1.55
N LEU A 101 13.62 -30.65 -2.63
CA LEU A 101 14.04 -31.77 -3.46
C LEU A 101 15.52 -32.07 -3.23
N VAL A 102 15.85 -33.33 -2.97
CA VAL A 102 17.25 -33.77 -2.98
C VAL A 102 17.74 -33.92 -4.42
N PRO A 103 19.06 -33.89 -4.67
CA PRO A 103 19.59 -34.17 -6.00
C PRO A 103 19.07 -35.49 -6.59
N GLY A 104 18.55 -35.45 -7.82
CA GLY A 104 17.89 -36.58 -8.46
C GLY A 104 16.97 -36.19 -9.61
N ASN A 105 16.33 -37.18 -10.23
CA ASN A 105 15.39 -36.97 -11.34
C ASN A 105 13.94 -37.02 -10.85
N TYR A 106 13.13 -36.14 -11.39
CA TYR A 106 11.72 -35.96 -11.03
C TYR A 106 10.86 -35.83 -12.29
N ASN A 107 9.58 -36.14 -12.16
CA ASN A 107 8.60 -35.96 -13.23
C ASN A 107 7.63 -34.86 -12.84
N TYR A 108 7.15 -34.11 -13.82
CA TYR A 108 6.08 -33.14 -13.65
C TYR A 108 4.94 -33.42 -14.64
N GLU A 109 3.74 -33.04 -14.24
CA GLU A 109 2.56 -33.04 -15.10
C GLU A 109 1.71 -31.80 -14.78
N TYR A 110 1.49 -30.99 -15.82
CA TYR A 110 0.64 -29.82 -15.81
C TYR A 110 -0.52 -30.01 -16.79
N THR A 111 -1.74 -29.74 -16.34
CA THR A 111 -2.92 -29.71 -17.21
C THR A 111 -3.73 -28.47 -16.91
N LEU A 112 -4.20 -27.81 -17.96
CA LEU A 112 -5.19 -26.74 -17.93
C LEU A 112 -6.35 -27.14 -18.84
N VAL A 113 -7.56 -27.20 -18.29
CA VAL A 113 -8.78 -27.55 -19.03
C VAL A 113 -9.62 -26.30 -19.20
N ALA A 114 -10.02 -26.02 -20.44
CA ALA A 114 -11.04 -25.02 -20.75
C ALA A 114 -12.40 -25.69 -20.89
N SER A 115 -13.45 -25.03 -20.43
CA SER A 115 -14.81 -25.58 -20.43
C SER A 115 -15.86 -24.55 -20.87
N GLY A 116 -17.08 -25.02 -21.11
CA GLY A 116 -18.23 -24.16 -21.42
C GLY A 116 -18.05 -23.31 -22.67
N ALA A 117 -18.48 -22.05 -22.60
CA ALA A 117 -18.44 -21.13 -23.74
C ALA A 117 -17.01 -20.75 -24.15
N LEU A 118 -16.05 -20.79 -23.23
CA LEU A 118 -14.64 -20.53 -23.52
C LEU A 118 -14.02 -21.61 -24.41
N ALA A 119 -14.31 -22.89 -24.14
CA ALA A 119 -13.81 -24.02 -24.94
C ALA A 119 -14.36 -24.05 -26.38
N LEU A 120 -15.55 -23.48 -26.60
CA LEU A 120 -16.22 -23.44 -27.91
C LEU A 120 -15.87 -22.19 -28.73
N ASN A 121 -15.10 -21.26 -28.17
CA ASN A 121 -14.84 -19.96 -28.79
C ASN A 121 -13.38 -19.81 -29.24
N ASP A 122 -13.14 -20.13 -30.50
CA ASP A 122 -11.81 -20.06 -31.14
C ASP A 122 -11.28 -18.62 -31.32
N SER A 123 -12.08 -17.59 -31.00
CA SER A 123 -11.64 -16.18 -31.05
C SER A 123 -11.04 -15.66 -29.74
N ILE A 124 -11.20 -16.40 -28.64
CA ILE A 124 -10.66 -16.05 -27.32
C ILE A 124 -9.44 -16.93 -27.04
N THR A 125 -8.29 -16.30 -26.79
CA THR A 125 -7.05 -17.01 -26.49
C THR A 125 -6.87 -17.18 -24.99
N THR A 126 -6.42 -18.35 -24.55
CA THR A 126 -5.96 -18.61 -23.18
C THR A 126 -4.45 -18.78 -23.19
N GLU A 127 -3.76 -17.96 -22.39
CA GLU A 127 -2.35 -18.08 -22.11
C GLU A 127 -2.15 -18.79 -20.77
N THR A 128 -1.17 -19.66 -20.69
CA THR A 128 -0.78 -20.33 -19.46
C THR A 128 0.73 -20.51 -19.38
N THR A 129 1.24 -20.35 -18.16
CA THR A 129 2.64 -20.59 -17.82
C THR A 129 2.68 -21.55 -16.64
N TYR A 130 3.59 -22.52 -16.65
CA TYR A 130 3.93 -23.29 -15.46
C TYR A 130 5.45 -23.29 -15.27
N SER A 131 5.91 -23.34 -14.03
CA SER A 131 7.33 -23.47 -13.72
C SER A 131 7.58 -24.30 -12.48
N VAL A 132 8.64 -25.10 -12.54
CA VAL A 132 9.27 -25.84 -11.45
C VAL A 132 10.70 -25.32 -11.39
N ARG A 133 11.16 -24.80 -10.26
CA ARG A 133 12.50 -24.20 -10.13
C ARG A 133 13.14 -24.63 -8.82
N ALA A 134 14.19 -25.43 -8.89
CA ALA A 134 15.03 -25.82 -7.77
C ALA A 134 16.18 -24.83 -7.64
N PHE A 135 16.24 -24.12 -6.52
CA PHE A 135 17.25 -23.10 -6.29
C PHE A 135 18.53 -23.72 -5.72
N GLN A 136 19.66 -23.34 -6.30
CA GLN A 136 20.98 -23.84 -5.93
C GLN A 136 21.72 -22.85 -5.02
N PRO A 137 22.79 -23.27 -4.33
CA PRO A 137 23.64 -22.37 -3.57
C PRO A 137 24.28 -21.25 -4.39
N LEU A 138 24.41 -20.06 -3.80
CA LEU A 138 25.13 -18.96 -4.42
C LEU A 138 26.64 -19.25 -4.47
N LEU A 139 27.21 -19.18 -5.68
CA LEU A 139 28.63 -19.31 -5.96
C LEU A 139 29.28 -17.92 -6.12
N LEU A 140 30.32 -17.67 -5.33
CA LEU A 140 31.13 -16.47 -5.43
C LEU A 140 32.57 -16.82 -5.76
N TRP A 141 33.19 -15.96 -6.57
CA TRP A 141 34.62 -15.99 -6.82
C TRP A 141 35.42 -15.66 -5.55
N ASP A 142 36.51 -16.38 -5.33
CA ASP A 142 37.41 -16.20 -4.20
C ASP A 142 38.32 -14.96 -4.35
N ASP A 143 39.07 -14.65 -3.30
CA ASP A 143 39.97 -13.49 -3.27
C ASP A 143 41.10 -13.58 -4.32
N ASN A 144 41.42 -14.77 -4.83
CA ASN A 144 42.45 -14.97 -5.86
C ASN A 144 41.93 -14.66 -7.27
N SER A 145 40.62 -14.41 -7.43
CA SER A 145 39.97 -14.18 -8.72
C SER A 145 40.08 -12.72 -9.21
N GLY A 146 41.00 -11.93 -8.65
CA GLY A 146 41.32 -10.59 -9.10
C GLY A 146 40.12 -9.63 -9.07
N ALA A 147 39.81 -8.99 -10.20
CA ALA A 147 38.68 -8.06 -10.31
C ALA A 147 37.30 -8.73 -10.17
N HIS A 148 37.25 -10.06 -10.11
CA HIS A 148 36.05 -10.85 -9.94
C HIS A 148 35.85 -11.34 -8.51
N ALA A 149 36.82 -11.18 -7.61
CA ALA A 149 36.71 -11.58 -6.21
C ALA A 149 35.42 -11.04 -5.55
N GLY A 150 34.69 -11.91 -4.86
CA GLY A 150 33.42 -11.61 -4.20
C GLY A 150 32.22 -11.39 -5.14
N LYS A 151 32.40 -11.52 -6.47
CA LYS A 151 31.30 -11.42 -7.44
C LYS A 151 30.68 -12.79 -7.71
N VAL A 152 29.42 -12.76 -8.14
CA VAL A 152 28.65 -13.93 -8.56
C VAL A 152 29.27 -14.57 -9.80
N VAL A 153 29.32 -15.90 -9.80
CA VAL A 153 29.84 -16.73 -10.90
C VAL A 153 28.76 -16.98 -11.94
N ASP A 154 28.90 -16.51 -13.17
CA ASP A 154 28.00 -16.90 -14.26
C ASP A 154 28.44 -18.25 -14.86
N LEU A 155 27.71 -19.33 -14.57
CA LEU A 155 28.02 -20.69 -15.02
C LEU A 155 27.89 -20.89 -16.53
N THR A 156 27.14 -20.03 -17.22
CA THR A 156 27.00 -20.12 -18.69
C THR A 156 28.28 -19.67 -19.41
N ASN A 157 29.12 -18.86 -18.76
CA ASN A 157 30.34 -18.32 -19.33
C ASN A 157 31.57 -19.20 -19.03
N SER A 158 31.55 -20.41 -19.58
CA SER A 158 32.63 -21.41 -19.44
C SER A 158 34.02 -20.89 -19.82
N THR A 159 34.11 -19.93 -20.76
CA THR A 159 35.38 -19.32 -21.17
C THR A 159 35.95 -18.41 -20.09
N MET A 160 35.13 -17.55 -19.48
CA MET A 160 35.55 -16.69 -18.38
C MET A 160 35.95 -17.52 -17.16
N ILE A 161 35.19 -18.58 -16.85
CA ILE A 161 35.52 -19.49 -15.75
C ILE A 161 36.89 -20.12 -15.94
N ALA A 162 37.15 -20.69 -17.12
CA ALA A 162 38.43 -21.33 -17.42
C ALA A 162 39.61 -20.34 -17.36
N MET A 163 39.40 -19.09 -17.78
CA MET A 163 40.42 -18.04 -17.71
C MET A 163 40.76 -17.67 -16.25
N ILE A 164 39.75 -17.40 -15.43
CA ILE A 164 39.95 -17.01 -14.02
C ILE A 164 40.61 -18.17 -13.24
N GLN A 165 40.21 -19.41 -13.52
CA GLN A 165 40.82 -20.61 -12.93
C GLN A 165 42.27 -20.82 -13.36
N ALA A 166 42.62 -20.52 -14.62
CA ALA A 166 44.00 -20.60 -15.10
C ALA A 166 44.92 -19.56 -14.42
N ASP A 167 44.36 -18.42 -14.02
CA ASP A 167 45.06 -17.37 -13.25
C ASP A 167 45.09 -17.66 -11.74
N GLY A 168 44.56 -18.81 -11.30
CA GLY A 168 44.61 -19.28 -9.92
C GLY A 168 43.40 -18.89 -9.06
N GLY A 169 42.37 -18.27 -9.65
CA GLY A 169 41.09 -18.02 -8.98
C GLY A 169 40.26 -19.28 -8.83
N ALA A 170 39.44 -19.34 -7.79
CA ALA A 170 38.47 -20.41 -7.58
C ALA A 170 37.12 -19.80 -7.18
N TYR A 171 36.07 -20.61 -7.21
CA TYR A 171 34.80 -20.23 -6.61
C TYR A 171 34.31 -21.33 -5.69
N SER A 172 33.49 -20.96 -4.73
CA SER A 172 32.89 -21.91 -3.81
C SER A 172 31.48 -21.47 -3.43
N VAL A 173 30.74 -22.43 -2.90
CA VAL A 173 29.50 -22.16 -2.18
C VAL A 173 29.80 -21.20 -1.04
N THR A 174 28.99 -20.14 -0.95
CA THR A 174 29.14 -19.17 0.13
C THR A 174 28.27 -19.55 1.32
N ASP A 175 28.90 -19.74 2.47
CA ASP A 175 28.19 -19.87 3.73
C ASP A 175 27.68 -18.52 4.21
N ASN A 176 26.47 -18.51 4.77
CA ASN A 176 25.87 -17.30 5.30
C ASN A 176 26.65 -16.82 6.55
N PRO A 177 27.44 -15.74 6.46
CA PRO A 177 28.30 -15.31 7.56
C PRO A 177 27.48 -14.71 8.73
N SER A 178 26.20 -14.37 8.53
CA SER A 178 25.34 -13.75 9.54
C SER A 178 24.47 -14.76 10.31
N TYR A 179 24.47 -16.05 9.95
CA TYR A 179 23.69 -17.09 10.64
C TYR A 179 24.02 -17.21 12.14
N HIS A 180 25.23 -16.80 12.55
CA HIS A 180 25.66 -16.79 13.95
C HIS A 180 25.70 -15.39 14.60
N VAL A 181 25.46 -14.30 13.85
CA VAL A 181 25.85 -12.94 14.30
C VAL A 181 24.69 -12.15 14.93
N ASN A 182 23.44 -12.60 14.84
CA ASN A 182 22.32 -11.84 15.43
C ASN A 182 21.41 -12.66 16.38
N PRO A 183 21.85 -12.95 17.62
CA PRO A 183 20.97 -13.50 18.65
C PRO A 183 20.16 -12.44 19.43
N LYS A 184 20.37 -11.13 19.21
CA LYS A 184 19.81 -10.07 20.07
C LYS A 184 18.62 -9.29 19.52
N ALA A 185 18.34 -9.35 18.21
CA ALA A 185 17.08 -8.81 17.67
C ALA A 185 15.84 -9.64 18.06
N LEU A 186 16.05 -10.82 18.65
CA LEU A 186 14.99 -11.74 19.09
C LEU A 186 14.42 -11.41 20.49
N ASP A 187 15.02 -10.49 21.24
CA ASP A 187 14.86 -10.37 22.71
C ASP A 187 13.52 -9.74 23.15
N ALA A 188 12.92 -8.85 22.34
CA ALA A 188 11.66 -8.19 22.70
C ALA A 188 10.45 -9.16 22.66
N LYS A 189 10.44 -10.11 21.72
CA LYS A 189 9.44 -11.20 21.67
C LYS A 189 9.77 -12.34 22.64
N LEU A 190 11.05 -12.54 22.97
CA LEU A 190 11.52 -13.58 23.91
C LEU A 190 11.07 -13.33 25.36
N THR A 191 11.02 -12.08 25.78
CA THR A 191 10.64 -11.72 27.16
C THR A 191 9.18 -12.08 27.45
N TYR A 192 8.28 -11.93 26.47
CA TYR A 192 6.87 -12.29 26.62
C TYR A 192 6.59 -13.79 26.53
N ALA A 193 7.38 -14.54 25.75
CA ALA A 193 7.23 -16.00 25.64
C ALA A 193 7.68 -16.76 26.92
N MET A 194 8.56 -16.18 27.74
CA MET A 194 9.00 -16.77 29.01
C MET A 194 7.92 -16.78 30.11
N PHE A 195 6.81 -16.06 29.93
CA PHE A 195 5.70 -16.04 30.90
C PHE A 195 4.57 -17.02 30.57
N ILE A 196 4.65 -17.78 29.47
CA ILE A 196 3.69 -18.84 29.14
C ILE A 196 4.24 -20.19 29.63
N PRO A 197 3.68 -20.78 30.70
CA PRO A 197 4.28 -21.93 31.37
C PRO A 197 3.91 -23.24 30.67
N CYS A 198 4.33 -23.42 29.41
CA CYS A 198 4.31 -24.70 28.70
C CYS A 198 5.47 -24.74 27.68
N LEU A 199 6.60 -25.34 28.08
CA LEU A 199 7.84 -25.47 27.29
C LEU A 199 7.65 -25.99 25.86
N THR A 200 6.59 -26.75 25.60
CA THR A 200 6.27 -27.29 24.27
C THR A 200 5.49 -26.32 23.39
N PHE A 201 4.57 -25.54 23.96
CA PHE A 201 3.77 -24.57 23.20
C PHE A 201 4.60 -23.32 22.87
N GLY A 202 5.45 -22.88 23.80
CA GLY A 202 6.40 -21.79 23.55
C GLY A 202 7.37 -22.11 22.41
N ALA A 203 7.90 -23.33 22.33
CA ALA A 203 8.80 -23.74 21.24
C ALA A 203 8.11 -23.77 19.87
N VAL A 204 6.87 -24.23 19.79
CA VAL A 204 6.07 -24.24 18.55
C VAL A 204 5.72 -22.81 18.11
N VAL A 205 5.31 -21.95 19.05
CA VAL A 205 5.08 -20.52 18.80
C VAL A 205 6.38 -19.83 18.36
N ILE A 206 7.53 -20.17 18.94
CA ILE A 206 8.85 -19.66 18.52
C ILE A 206 9.19 -20.04 17.08
N VAL A 207 8.94 -21.29 16.67
CA VAL A 207 9.20 -21.76 15.30
C VAL A 207 8.25 -21.09 14.30
N LEU A 208 6.96 -20.99 14.64
CA LEU A 208 5.94 -20.33 13.81
C LEU A 208 6.17 -18.81 13.68
N LEU A 209 6.49 -18.12 14.78
CA LEU A 209 6.78 -16.68 14.73
C LEU A 209 8.10 -16.37 14.01
N ARG A 210 9.10 -17.27 14.06
CA ARG A 210 10.33 -17.15 13.27
C ARG A 210 10.10 -17.35 11.78
N SER A 211 9.18 -18.22 11.36
CA SER A 211 8.85 -18.35 9.94
C SER A 211 8.10 -17.12 9.43
N MET A 212 7.21 -16.54 10.25
CA MET A 212 6.49 -15.31 9.91
C MET A 212 7.39 -14.06 9.86
N ALA A 213 8.45 -14.01 10.68
CA ALA A 213 9.40 -12.88 10.67
C ALA A 213 10.35 -12.87 9.45
N ARG A 214 10.41 -13.93 8.64
CA ARG A 214 11.27 -13.96 7.43
C ARG A 214 10.74 -13.12 6.27
N GLY A 215 9.45 -12.78 6.26
CA GLY A 215 8.83 -12.08 5.13
C GLY A 215 9.41 -10.69 4.86
N TYR A 216 9.65 -9.88 5.89
CA TYR A 216 10.13 -8.50 5.71
C TYR A 216 11.64 -8.41 5.44
N GLU A 217 12.44 -9.33 5.97
CA GLU A 217 13.89 -9.41 5.68
C GLU A 217 14.11 -9.85 4.22
N PHE A 218 13.23 -10.70 3.68
CA PHE A 218 13.21 -11.07 2.27
C PHE A 218 12.89 -9.88 1.36
N GLU A 219 11.84 -9.10 1.66
CA GLU A 219 11.48 -7.89 0.91
C GLU A 219 12.65 -6.90 0.83
N MET A 220 13.40 -6.74 1.93
CA MET A 220 14.53 -5.80 1.99
C MET A 220 15.79 -6.32 1.29
N ASN A 221 15.99 -7.64 1.21
CA ASN A 221 17.08 -8.26 0.45
C ASN A 221 16.96 -8.04 -1.08
N LYS A 222 15.80 -7.59 -1.57
CA LYS A 222 15.65 -7.16 -2.96
C LYS A 222 16.43 -5.86 -3.25
N CYS A 223 16.81 -5.08 -2.24
CA CYS A 223 17.53 -3.83 -2.42
C CYS A 223 18.98 -4.08 -2.88
N TYR A 224 19.35 -3.51 -4.03
CA TYR A 224 20.72 -3.55 -4.56
C TYR A 224 21.48 -2.21 -4.40
N GLY A 225 20.93 -1.26 -3.64
CA GLY A 225 21.62 0.00 -3.30
C GLY A 225 21.70 1.02 -4.43
N CYS A 226 20.62 1.19 -5.21
CA CYS A 226 20.55 2.20 -6.29
C CYS A 226 20.34 3.64 -5.82
N ASP A 227 20.02 3.86 -4.54
CA ASP A 227 19.74 5.16 -3.91
C ASP A 227 18.53 5.95 -4.48
N LEU A 228 17.72 5.40 -5.38
CA LEU A 228 16.51 6.09 -5.89
C LEU A 228 15.48 6.43 -4.81
N CYS A 229 15.36 5.57 -3.79
CA CYS A 229 14.48 5.81 -2.65
C CYS A 229 14.97 6.95 -1.75
N ASP A 230 16.27 7.23 -1.76
CA ASP A 230 16.89 8.34 -1.05
C ASP A 230 16.48 9.64 -1.76
N ASP A 231 16.70 9.72 -3.07
CA ASP A 231 16.36 10.89 -3.89
C ASP A 231 14.86 11.24 -3.88
N ALA A 232 13.99 10.22 -3.87
CA ALA A 232 12.54 10.42 -3.78
C ALA A 232 12.05 10.80 -2.37
N CYS A 233 12.90 10.74 -1.33
CA CYS A 233 12.47 10.95 0.05
C CYS A 233 12.34 12.45 0.37
N PRO A 234 11.13 12.97 0.71
CA PRO A 234 10.96 14.39 1.01
C PRO A 234 11.78 14.84 2.23
N VAL A 235 12.05 13.93 3.16
CA VAL A 235 12.86 14.19 4.37
C VAL A 235 14.27 14.70 4.02
N ARG A 236 14.79 14.43 2.80
CA ARG A 236 16.08 14.97 2.35
C ARG A 236 16.13 16.49 2.34
N LEU A 237 15.00 17.15 2.10
CA LEU A 237 14.95 18.61 1.93
C LEU A 237 15.41 19.37 3.18
N PHE A 238 15.32 18.77 4.37
CA PHE A 238 15.69 19.43 5.63
C PHE A 238 16.74 18.69 6.47
N ASN A 239 17.08 17.43 6.16
CA ASN A 239 18.13 16.69 6.88
C ASN A 239 19.54 16.85 6.29
N GLY A 240 19.71 17.66 5.24
CA GLY A 240 21.02 18.21 4.86
C GLY A 240 22.09 17.18 4.47
N GLY A 241 22.01 16.63 3.25
CA GLY A 241 23.17 16.09 2.51
C GLY A 241 23.79 14.76 2.98
N ASP A 242 23.53 14.30 4.19
CA ASP A 242 23.90 12.93 4.58
C ASP A 242 22.96 11.92 3.90
N LYS A 243 23.49 10.75 3.51
CA LYS A 243 22.68 9.65 2.97
C LYS A 243 21.56 9.37 3.97
N LEU A 244 20.31 9.57 3.57
CA LEU A 244 19.16 9.34 4.44
C LEU A 244 18.93 7.85 4.50
N ASN A 245 19.82 7.18 5.22
CA ASN A 245 19.78 5.78 5.46
C ASN A 245 18.76 5.48 6.58
N ILE A 246 17.64 6.21 6.71
CA ILE A 246 16.56 5.85 7.67
C ILE A 246 16.20 4.38 7.49
N ILE A 247 16.13 3.93 6.24
CA ILE A 247 15.83 2.56 5.87
C ILE A 247 17.04 1.62 6.15
N TYR A 248 18.24 1.98 5.71
CA TYR A 248 19.45 1.14 5.84
C TYR A 248 20.01 1.06 7.27
N ASN A 249 19.92 2.14 8.05
CA ASN A 249 20.36 2.21 9.44
C ASN A 249 19.32 1.59 10.36
N SER A 250 18.02 1.78 10.11
CA SER A 250 16.98 0.94 10.76
C SER A 250 17.19 -0.54 10.44
N TRP A 251 17.66 -0.88 9.23
CA TRP A 251 17.97 -2.24 8.78
C TRP A 251 19.18 -2.86 9.49
N ASN A 252 20.27 -2.10 9.69
CA ASN A 252 21.43 -2.53 10.47
C ASN A 252 21.22 -2.44 11.99
N ASN A 253 20.07 -1.92 12.44
CA ASN A 253 19.82 -1.55 13.83
C ASN A 253 20.88 -0.55 14.36
N GLU A 254 21.38 0.27 13.45
CA GLU A 254 22.28 1.39 13.66
C GLU A 254 21.41 2.64 13.79
N ASP A 255 21.70 3.48 14.78
CA ASP A 255 21.08 4.80 14.91
C ASP A 255 22.07 5.81 14.33
N ASP A 256 21.73 6.38 13.18
CA ASP A 256 22.53 7.41 12.51
C ASP A 256 22.20 8.82 12.99
N GLY A 257 21.30 8.95 13.98
CA GLY A 257 20.82 10.22 14.46
C GLY A 257 19.63 10.78 13.68
N VAL A 258 19.09 10.09 12.67
CA VAL A 258 17.80 10.42 12.04
C VAL A 258 16.70 9.53 12.62
N PRO A 259 15.79 10.08 13.46
CA PRO A 259 14.77 9.27 14.11
C PRO A 259 13.88 8.55 13.10
N LEU A 260 13.57 7.25 13.34
CA LEU A 260 12.58 6.47 12.57
C LEU A 260 11.23 7.21 12.39
N TYR A 261 10.92 8.07 13.35
CA TYR A 261 9.72 8.90 13.37
C TYR A 261 9.78 10.16 12.50
N SER A 262 10.93 10.44 11.86
CA SER A 262 11.05 11.45 10.80
C SER A 262 10.47 10.95 9.47
N CYS A 263 10.31 9.63 9.30
CA CYS A 263 9.68 9.07 8.11
C CYS A 263 8.22 9.53 8.01
N LEU A 264 7.86 10.10 6.86
CA LEU A 264 6.51 10.59 6.62
C LEU A 264 5.50 9.49 6.24
N THR A 265 5.98 8.26 6.04
CA THR A 265 5.16 7.10 5.60
C THR A 265 4.38 7.38 4.31
N CYS A 266 4.94 8.22 3.43
CA CYS A 266 4.25 8.74 2.26
C CYS A 266 4.40 7.85 1.00
N THR A 267 5.05 6.68 1.08
CA THR A 267 5.21 5.73 -0.04
C THR A 267 6.09 6.19 -1.21
N ALA A 268 6.67 7.40 -1.17
CA ALA A 268 7.54 7.88 -2.25
C ALA A 268 8.71 6.93 -2.55
N CYS A 269 9.38 6.43 -1.51
CA CYS A 269 10.48 5.48 -1.64
C CYS A 269 10.07 4.12 -2.19
N THR A 270 8.87 3.63 -1.83
CA THR A 270 8.33 2.36 -2.33
C THR A 270 8.04 2.47 -3.83
N ASN A 271 7.42 3.57 -4.26
CA ASN A 271 7.10 3.81 -5.67
C ASN A 271 8.34 4.02 -6.53
N ALA A 272 9.34 4.72 -6.01
CA ALA A 272 10.62 4.92 -6.71
C ALA A 272 11.49 3.65 -6.78
N CYS A 273 11.13 2.57 -6.06
CA CYS A 273 11.98 1.40 -5.97
C CYS A 273 11.80 0.47 -7.19
N PRO A 274 12.85 0.25 -8.02
CA PRO A 274 12.77 -0.63 -9.18
C PRO A 274 12.67 -2.12 -8.81
N GLN A 275 12.80 -2.46 -7.53
CA GLN A 275 12.67 -3.83 -7.00
C GLN A 275 11.38 -4.01 -6.19
N LEU A 276 10.52 -2.99 -6.18
CA LEU A 276 9.23 -3.00 -5.49
C LEU A 276 9.39 -3.34 -4.00
N VAL A 277 10.47 -2.86 -3.37
CA VAL A 277 10.69 -2.99 -1.93
C VAL A 277 9.62 -2.18 -1.21
N ASN A 278 8.83 -2.85 -0.38
CA ASN A 278 7.78 -2.21 0.40
C ASN A 278 8.35 -1.63 1.71
N TYR A 279 8.81 -0.38 1.65
CA TYR A 279 9.33 0.33 2.82
C TYR A 279 8.25 0.72 3.82
N ASP A 280 7.00 0.88 3.36
CA ASP A 280 5.90 1.31 4.22
C ASP A 280 5.56 0.25 5.27
N SER A 281 5.42 -1.01 4.84
CA SER A 281 5.22 -2.15 5.75
C SER A 281 6.37 -2.31 6.73
N TYR A 282 7.61 -2.05 6.28
CA TYR A 282 8.77 -2.09 7.17
C TYR A 282 8.68 -1.03 8.27
N VAL A 283 8.36 0.22 7.92
CA VAL A 283 8.24 1.31 8.90
C VAL A 283 7.09 1.05 9.88
N ASP A 284 5.94 0.57 9.39
CA ASP A 284 4.79 0.17 10.23
C ASP A 284 5.20 -0.89 11.26
N ILE A 285 5.81 -1.99 10.80
CA ILE A 285 6.30 -3.06 11.66
C ILE A 285 7.34 -2.53 12.66
N ARG A 286 8.34 -1.77 12.22
CA ARG A 286 9.39 -1.26 13.12
C ARG A 286 8.84 -0.34 14.19
N ARG A 287 7.90 0.55 13.85
CA ARG A 287 7.26 1.44 14.83
C ARG A 287 6.43 0.65 15.83
N SER A 288 5.70 -0.39 15.40
CA SER A 288 4.92 -1.26 16.32
C SER A 288 5.78 -2.06 17.32
N LEU A 289 7.06 -2.28 17.01
CA LEU A 289 8.00 -2.98 17.90
C LEU A 289 8.63 -2.07 18.95
N ILE A 290 8.45 -0.75 18.86
CA ILE A 290 9.02 0.21 19.83
C ILE A 290 8.16 0.24 21.09
N VAL A 291 8.74 -0.22 22.20
CA VAL A 291 8.09 -0.22 23.51
C VAL A 291 8.16 1.18 24.12
N GLY A 292 7.01 1.71 24.58
CA GLY A 292 6.91 3.04 25.19
C GLY A 292 6.30 4.11 24.28
N GLY A 293 5.93 3.74 23.05
CA GLY A 293 5.31 4.64 22.09
C GLY A 293 6.33 5.48 21.32
N PRO A 294 5.86 6.47 20.55
CA PRO A 294 6.73 7.24 19.69
C PRO A 294 7.77 8.07 20.47
N ALA A 295 9.03 7.95 20.07
CA ALA A 295 10.14 8.75 20.59
C ALA A 295 10.22 10.15 19.96
N ALA A 296 9.26 10.51 19.10
CA ALA A 296 9.13 11.84 18.53
C ALA A 296 8.18 12.71 19.35
N GLU A 297 8.44 14.01 19.32
CA GLU A 297 7.54 15.01 19.88
C GLU A 297 6.22 15.00 19.10
N ILE A 298 5.10 14.76 19.79
CA ILE A 298 3.76 14.92 19.23
C ILE A 298 3.23 16.24 19.78
N PRO A 299 3.19 17.32 18.98
CA PRO A 299 2.76 18.63 19.48
C PRO A 299 1.29 18.65 19.92
N HIS A 300 0.48 17.76 19.33
CA HIS A 300 -0.97 17.65 19.54
C HIS A 300 -1.32 16.63 20.65
N THR A 301 -0.75 16.84 21.85
CA THR A 301 -0.88 15.89 22.98
C THR A 301 -2.32 15.71 23.47
N VAL A 302 -3.17 16.74 23.36
CA VAL A 302 -4.59 16.67 23.74
C VAL A 302 -5.35 15.77 22.78
N LEU A 303 -5.22 16.01 21.46
CA LEU A 303 -5.79 15.15 20.44
C LEU A 303 -5.34 13.69 20.62
N GLN A 304 -4.06 13.45 20.86
CA GLN A 304 -3.54 12.11 21.13
C GLN A 304 -4.20 11.47 22.35
N ALA A 305 -4.34 12.22 23.45
CA ALA A 305 -4.95 11.73 24.68
C ALA A 305 -6.45 11.42 24.50
N VAL A 306 -7.18 12.25 23.76
CA VAL A 306 -8.60 12.02 23.44
C VAL A 306 -8.75 10.74 22.61
N LEU A 307 -7.96 10.58 21.55
CA LEU A 307 -8.02 9.38 20.70
C LEU A 307 -7.65 8.10 21.45
N ALA A 308 -6.69 8.18 22.38
CA ALA A 308 -6.34 7.06 23.25
C ALA A 308 -7.48 6.71 24.23
N ALA A 309 -8.13 7.72 24.82
CA ALA A 309 -9.28 7.51 25.70
C ALA A 309 -10.48 6.93 24.95
N GLU A 310 -10.74 7.38 23.72
CA GLU A 310 -11.76 6.83 22.84
C GLU A 310 -11.51 5.36 22.49
N ALA A 311 -10.27 4.88 22.49
CA ALA A 311 -10.00 3.46 22.20
C ALA A 311 -10.44 2.53 23.34
N GLU A 312 -10.56 3.03 24.57
CA GLU A 312 -10.92 2.22 25.72
C GLU A 312 -12.37 1.75 25.66
N GLU A 313 -12.63 0.49 26.05
CA GLU A 313 -13.97 -0.10 26.00
C GLU A 313 -15.00 0.66 26.84
N ALA A 314 -14.56 1.31 27.93
CA ALA A 314 -15.42 2.12 28.79
C ALA A 314 -16.03 3.33 28.06
N SER A 315 -15.40 3.81 26.99
CA SER A 315 -15.96 4.90 26.16
C SER A 315 -16.98 4.41 25.14
N ASN A 316 -17.20 3.10 24.99
CA ASN A 316 -18.17 2.56 24.02
C ASN A 316 -19.59 3.09 24.26
N ASP A 317 -19.93 3.37 25.53
CA ASP A 317 -21.23 3.88 25.96
C ASP A 317 -21.44 5.37 25.62
N ASP A 318 -20.37 6.09 25.25
CA ASP A 318 -20.45 7.50 24.82
C ASP A 318 -20.91 7.65 23.35
N PHE A 319 -21.01 6.54 22.62
CA PHE A 319 -21.37 6.50 21.20
C PHE A 319 -22.74 5.84 21.01
N ILE A 320 -23.52 6.37 20.06
CA ILE A 320 -24.92 5.99 19.85
C ILE A 320 -25.02 4.53 19.38
N PRO A 321 -25.88 3.69 20.00
CA PRO A 321 -26.12 2.30 19.57
C PRO A 321 -26.62 2.21 18.12
N VAL A 322 -26.37 1.09 17.45
CA VAL A 322 -26.77 0.91 16.04
C VAL A 322 -28.28 0.98 15.89
N GLU A 323 -29.01 0.43 16.86
CA GLU A 323 -30.47 0.38 16.89
C GLU A 323 -31.12 1.75 17.07
N GLU A 324 -30.37 2.74 17.57
CA GLU A 324 -30.84 4.10 17.84
C GLU A 324 -30.32 5.11 16.82
N TYR A 325 -29.35 4.73 15.98
CA TYR A 325 -28.73 5.62 15.01
C TYR A 325 -29.56 5.69 13.71
N PRO A 326 -29.83 6.90 13.17
CA PRO A 326 -30.76 7.07 12.05
C PRO A 326 -30.11 6.72 10.70
N ILE A 327 -29.85 5.45 10.45
CA ILE A 327 -29.32 4.94 9.18
C ILE A 327 -30.50 4.74 8.21
N SER A 328 -30.59 5.59 7.20
CA SER A 328 -31.67 5.57 6.18
C SER A 328 -31.26 4.91 4.87
N SER A 329 -29.96 4.87 4.59
CA SER A 329 -29.39 4.42 3.32
C SER A 329 -28.38 3.28 3.51
N ASN A 330 -28.24 2.46 2.46
CA ASN A 330 -27.17 1.47 2.31
C ASN A 330 -25.78 2.10 2.11
N VAL A 331 -25.71 3.40 1.85
CA VAL A 331 -24.46 4.14 1.73
C VAL A 331 -24.24 4.93 3.02
N GLY A 332 -23.12 4.70 3.69
CA GLY A 332 -22.68 5.48 4.85
C GLY A 332 -21.55 6.43 4.49
N TYR A 333 -21.55 7.64 5.04
CA TYR A 333 -20.49 8.64 4.84
C TYR A 333 -19.78 8.99 6.16
N TYR A 334 -18.46 8.83 6.19
CA TYR A 334 -17.60 9.19 7.32
C TYR A 334 -16.61 10.29 6.90
N PRO A 335 -16.72 11.53 7.43
CA PRO A 335 -15.88 12.65 7.01
C PRO A 335 -14.46 12.61 7.59
N GLY A 336 -14.17 11.70 8.52
CA GLY A 336 -12.90 11.68 9.23
C GLY A 336 -12.96 12.40 10.58
N CYS A 337 -11.80 12.88 11.04
CA CYS A 337 -11.63 13.59 12.30
C CYS A 337 -11.77 15.12 12.17
N VAL A 338 -12.51 15.62 11.18
CA VAL A 338 -12.60 17.06 10.84
C VAL A 338 -12.95 17.94 12.04
N ASP A 339 -13.92 17.54 12.87
CA ASP A 339 -14.33 18.29 14.07
C ASP A 339 -13.19 18.41 15.09
N TYR A 340 -12.38 17.36 15.22
CA TYR A 340 -11.22 17.34 16.11
C TYR A 340 -10.07 18.19 15.58
N LEU A 341 -9.87 18.18 14.26
CA LEU A 341 -8.88 19.03 13.61
C LEU A 341 -9.26 20.50 13.78
N ASP A 342 -10.53 20.86 13.57
CA ASP A 342 -11.02 22.23 13.78
C ASP A 342 -10.81 22.68 15.23
N GLN A 343 -11.19 21.84 16.21
CA GLN A 343 -10.97 22.16 17.63
C GLN A 343 -9.49 22.30 17.99
N GLU A 344 -8.64 21.38 17.54
CA GLU A 344 -7.19 21.44 17.80
C GLU A 344 -6.58 22.72 17.22
N MET A 345 -7.02 23.14 16.03
CA MET A 345 -6.55 24.37 15.40
C MET A 345 -7.04 25.63 16.12
N VAL A 346 -8.25 25.63 16.68
CA VAL A 346 -8.77 26.74 17.50
C VAL A 346 -8.04 26.87 18.85
N PHE A 347 -7.62 25.75 19.46
CA PHE A 347 -6.99 25.75 20.80
C PHE A 347 -5.46 25.76 20.78
N SER A 348 -4.84 25.62 19.61
CA SER A 348 -3.39 25.65 19.48
C SER A 348 -2.85 27.07 19.69
N HIS A 349 -1.99 27.26 20.69
CA HIS A 349 -1.31 28.54 20.98
C HIS A 349 -0.40 29.06 19.84
N VAL A 350 -0.22 28.29 18.76
CA VAL A 350 0.52 28.69 17.55
C VAL A 350 -0.39 28.96 16.34
N ASN A 351 -1.71 28.72 16.45
CA ASN A 351 -2.67 28.96 15.37
C ASN A 351 -3.73 29.98 15.84
N GLU A 352 -3.81 31.13 15.17
CA GLU A 352 -4.78 32.21 15.48
C GLU A 352 -5.91 32.31 14.42
N GLY A 353 -6.10 31.27 13.60
CA GLY A 353 -7.00 31.27 12.45
C GLY A 353 -8.39 30.68 12.69
N GLU A 354 -9.34 31.04 11.82
CA GLU A 354 -10.66 30.40 11.72
C GLU A 354 -10.60 29.32 10.63
N MET A 355 -10.58 28.04 11.01
CA MET A 355 -10.65 26.90 10.10
C MET A 355 -11.96 26.13 10.35
N ASN A 356 -12.61 25.68 9.27
CA ASN A 356 -13.86 24.91 9.32
C ASN A 356 -13.81 23.76 8.31
N LEU A 357 -13.09 22.70 8.64
CA LEU A 357 -13.08 21.47 7.86
C LEU A 357 -14.43 20.76 7.89
N GLY A 358 -15.27 21.05 8.89
CA GLY A 358 -16.68 20.64 8.93
C GLY A 358 -17.46 20.99 7.65
N ASP A 359 -17.11 22.11 6.98
CA ASP A 359 -17.77 22.53 5.72
C ASP A 359 -17.59 21.51 4.59
N SER A 360 -16.51 20.72 4.59
CA SER A 360 -16.33 19.62 3.62
C SER A 360 -17.40 18.54 3.76
N THR A 361 -17.89 18.29 4.98
CA THR A 361 -19.01 17.39 5.26
C THR A 361 -20.29 17.95 4.67
N THR A 362 -20.61 19.21 4.95
CA THR A 362 -21.79 19.88 4.38
C THR A 362 -21.74 19.93 2.86
N SER A 363 -20.55 20.15 2.30
CA SER A 363 -20.30 20.14 0.87
C SER A 363 -20.60 18.77 0.25
N ALA A 364 -20.08 17.69 0.85
CA ALA A 364 -20.36 16.33 0.38
C ALA A 364 -21.87 16.03 0.38
N PHE A 365 -22.60 16.38 1.45
CA PHE A 365 -24.06 16.20 1.49
C PHE A 365 -24.79 17.06 0.46
N THR A 366 -24.34 18.30 0.22
CA THR A 366 -24.90 19.14 -0.85
C THR A 366 -24.81 18.45 -2.21
N LEU A 367 -23.68 17.80 -2.50
CA LEU A 367 -23.49 17.06 -3.74
C LEU A 367 -24.35 15.79 -3.79
N PHE A 368 -24.38 14.99 -2.71
CA PHE A 368 -25.21 13.79 -2.64
C PHE A 368 -26.69 14.10 -2.83
N GLU A 369 -27.19 15.14 -2.17
CA GLU A 369 -28.57 15.61 -2.30
C GLU A 369 -28.89 16.05 -3.73
N GLU A 370 -27.98 16.80 -4.37
CA GLU A 370 -28.17 17.27 -5.74
C GLU A 370 -28.14 16.13 -6.76
N MET A 371 -27.37 15.07 -6.49
CA MET A 371 -27.42 13.84 -7.28
C MET A 371 -28.70 13.01 -7.02
N GLY A 372 -29.44 13.31 -5.95
CA GLY A 372 -30.58 12.52 -5.50
C GLY A 372 -30.18 11.20 -4.82
N HIS A 373 -28.98 11.13 -4.27
CA HIS A 373 -28.44 9.97 -3.57
C HIS A 373 -28.70 10.11 -2.07
N ASP A 374 -29.44 9.14 -1.51
CA ASP A 374 -29.62 9.04 -0.05
C ASP A 374 -28.33 8.46 0.55
N VAL A 375 -27.74 9.16 1.52
CA VAL A 375 -26.48 8.78 2.17
C VAL A 375 -26.63 9.02 3.67
N SER A 376 -26.34 8.00 4.48
CA SER A 376 -26.40 8.08 5.94
C SER A 376 -25.12 8.72 6.47
N TYR A 377 -25.23 9.79 7.27
CA TYR A 377 -24.09 10.33 8.00
C TYR A 377 -23.65 9.36 9.08
N LEU A 378 -22.39 8.93 9.07
CA LEU A 378 -21.79 8.09 10.12
C LEU A 378 -20.80 8.96 10.90
N GLY A 379 -21.32 9.81 11.78
CA GLY A 379 -20.54 10.80 12.51
C GLY A 379 -19.65 10.24 13.61
N ARG A 380 -18.93 11.15 14.27
CA ARG A 380 -18.12 10.90 15.47
C ARG A 380 -18.94 10.56 16.71
N ASP A 381 -20.25 10.70 16.65
CA ASP A 381 -21.22 10.23 17.64
C ASP A 381 -21.59 8.75 17.47
N PHE A 382 -21.24 8.13 16.33
CA PHE A 382 -21.52 6.74 16.00
C PHE A 382 -20.25 5.90 15.81
N LEU A 383 -19.29 6.39 15.02
CA LEU A 383 -18.00 5.76 14.78
C LEU A 383 -16.89 6.46 15.56
N LYS A 384 -15.97 5.66 16.10
CA LYS A 384 -14.70 6.13 16.65
C LYS A 384 -13.76 6.56 15.53
N CYS A 385 -12.57 7.04 15.91
CA CYS A 385 -11.51 7.33 14.96
C CYS A 385 -11.19 6.11 14.08
N CYS A 386 -10.90 6.34 12.80
CA CYS A 386 -10.40 5.31 11.89
C CYS A 386 -9.07 4.67 12.35
N GLY A 387 -8.36 5.30 13.30
CA GLY A 387 -7.12 4.77 13.87
C GLY A 387 -5.88 4.95 13.00
N HIS A 388 -5.97 5.70 11.89
CA HIS A 388 -4.86 5.96 10.97
C HIS A 388 -3.58 6.41 11.71
N ASP A 389 -3.74 7.43 12.56
CA ASP A 389 -2.61 8.03 13.28
C ASP A 389 -1.99 7.05 14.27
N GLN A 390 -2.82 6.32 15.02
CA GLN A 390 -2.37 5.32 15.99
C GLN A 390 -1.59 4.20 15.31
N LYS A 391 -2.08 3.71 14.16
CA LYS A 391 -1.37 2.69 13.37
C LYS A 391 0.03 3.17 13.00
N TRP A 392 0.13 4.31 12.33
CA TRP A 392 1.40 4.82 11.82
C TRP A 392 2.32 5.41 12.90
N GLN A 393 1.81 5.69 14.10
CA GLN A 393 2.61 5.95 15.30
C GLN A 393 3.22 4.67 15.91
N GLY A 394 2.76 3.48 15.51
CA GLY A 394 3.14 2.20 16.12
C GLY A 394 2.32 1.81 17.35
N LEU A 395 1.20 2.49 17.60
CA LEU A 395 0.28 2.20 18.72
C LEU A 395 -0.73 1.12 18.32
N THR A 396 -0.22 -0.06 17.97
CA THR A 396 -1.03 -1.16 17.41
C THR A 396 -2.18 -1.59 18.31
N GLU A 397 -1.98 -1.64 19.63
CA GLU A 397 -3.07 -1.99 20.56
C GLU A 397 -4.23 -0.98 20.50
N VAL A 398 -3.92 0.33 20.41
CA VAL A 398 -4.93 1.39 20.33
C VAL A 398 -5.65 1.31 18.98
N PHE A 399 -4.89 1.11 17.90
CA PHE A 399 -5.44 0.90 16.56
C PHE A 399 -6.41 -0.30 16.52
N ASP A 400 -6.00 -1.46 17.04
CA ASP A 400 -6.80 -2.68 17.00
C ASP A 400 -8.12 -2.53 17.78
N LYS A 401 -8.11 -1.82 18.92
CA LYS A 401 -9.32 -1.51 19.68
C LYS A 401 -10.29 -0.61 18.90
N LEU A 402 -9.78 0.47 18.29
CA LEU A 402 -10.56 1.40 17.46
C LEU A 402 -11.16 0.68 16.24
N LYS A 403 -10.33 -0.13 15.58
CA LYS A 403 -10.70 -0.96 14.44
C LYS A 403 -11.80 -1.95 14.80
N ALA A 404 -11.63 -2.75 15.84
CA ALA A 404 -12.60 -3.75 16.26
C ALA A 404 -13.98 -3.14 16.59
N TYR A 405 -14.00 -1.97 17.24
CA TYR A 405 -15.23 -1.24 17.52
C TYR A 405 -15.94 -0.79 16.24
N ASN A 406 -15.20 -0.11 15.36
CA ASN A 406 -15.75 0.46 14.12
C ASN A 406 -16.21 -0.64 13.15
N GLN A 407 -15.45 -1.73 12.99
CA GLN A 407 -15.86 -2.88 12.16
C GLN A 407 -17.21 -3.43 12.61
N LYS A 408 -17.35 -3.70 13.91
CA LYS A 408 -18.61 -4.19 14.48
C LYS A 408 -19.78 -3.24 14.20
N LYS A 409 -19.57 -1.91 14.33
CA LYS A 409 -20.61 -0.90 14.07
C LYS A 409 -20.98 -0.84 12.59
N ILE A 410 -19.99 -0.83 11.70
CA ILE A 410 -20.19 -0.78 10.25
C ILE A 410 -20.94 -2.04 9.78
N GLU A 411 -20.50 -3.23 10.18
CA GLU A 411 -21.18 -4.49 9.82
C GLU A 411 -22.61 -4.54 10.36
N ALA A 412 -22.82 -4.13 11.61
CA ALA A 412 -24.14 -4.11 12.22
C ALA A 412 -25.07 -3.04 11.62
N SER A 413 -24.53 -1.96 11.05
CA SER A 413 -25.31 -0.90 10.40
C SER A 413 -26.02 -1.39 9.13
N GLY A 414 -25.52 -2.47 8.51
CA GLY A 414 -26.10 -3.04 7.29
C GLY A 414 -25.82 -2.26 6.01
N ILE A 415 -24.96 -1.24 6.06
CA ILE A 415 -24.50 -0.54 4.85
C ILE A 415 -23.70 -1.48 3.94
N ASP A 416 -23.82 -1.31 2.63
CA ASP A 416 -23.02 -2.03 1.64
C ASP A 416 -21.88 -1.16 1.07
N THR A 417 -21.91 0.15 1.31
CA THR A 417 -20.90 1.10 0.84
C THR A 417 -20.54 2.10 1.94
N LEU A 418 -19.24 2.25 2.22
CA LEU A 418 -18.68 3.26 3.12
C LEU A 418 -17.88 4.28 2.32
N VAL A 419 -18.33 5.53 2.32
CA VAL A 419 -17.69 6.65 1.62
C VAL A 419 -16.95 7.53 2.62
N SER A 420 -15.74 7.98 2.26
CA SER A 420 -15.00 8.97 3.07
C SER A 420 -14.34 10.03 2.20
N SER A 421 -14.39 11.28 2.66
CA SER A 421 -13.68 12.42 2.04
C SER A 421 -12.24 12.58 2.54
N CYS A 422 -11.86 11.82 3.57
CA CYS A 422 -10.50 11.84 4.09
C CYS A 422 -9.68 10.72 3.47
N ALA A 423 -8.67 11.08 2.66
CA ALA A 423 -7.71 10.14 2.06
C ALA A 423 -7.08 9.17 3.08
N GLU A 424 -6.81 9.63 4.30
CA GLU A 424 -6.26 8.78 5.37
C GLU A 424 -7.27 7.75 5.87
N CYS A 425 -8.52 8.20 6.11
CA CYS A 425 -9.61 7.32 6.56
C CYS A 425 -9.96 6.30 5.48
N PHE A 426 -10.13 6.75 4.24
CA PHE A 426 -10.39 5.90 3.08
C PHE A 426 -9.34 4.79 2.96
N ARG A 427 -8.05 5.15 2.93
CA ARG A 427 -6.96 4.16 2.87
C ARG A 427 -7.02 3.19 4.04
N THR A 428 -7.24 3.68 5.26
CA THR A 428 -7.23 2.84 6.45
C THR A 428 -8.42 1.88 6.49
N PHE A 429 -9.64 2.33 6.20
CA PHE A 429 -10.79 1.44 6.06
C PHE A 429 -10.63 0.44 4.90
N ALA A 430 -10.08 0.87 3.77
CA ALA A 430 -9.95 0.00 2.60
C ALA A 430 -8.82 -1.05 2.71
N ARG A 431 -7.74 -0.75 3.45
CA ARG A 431 -6.54 -1.60 3.51
C ARG A 431 -6.34 -2.32 4.82
N ASP A 432 -6.76 -1.71 5.93
CA ASP A 432 -6.46 -2.25 7.27
C ASP A 432 -7.66 -2.85 7.96
N TYR A 433 -8.88 -2.55 7.52
CA TYR A 433 -10.10 -3.12 8.09
C TYR A 433 -10.53 -4.34 7.28
N GLU A 434 -11.02 -5.37 7.97
CA GLU A 434 -11.76 -6.47 7.36
C GLU A 434 -13.25 -6.10 7.36
N LEU A 435 -13.74 -5.49 6.28
CA LEU A 435 -15.17 -5.15 6.12
C LEU A 435 -15.78 -6.05 5.03
N GLU A 436 -16.21 -7.24 5.42
CA GLU A 436 -16.78 -8.20 4.47
C GLU A 436 -18.09 -7.68 3.87
N GLY A 437 -18.16 -7.60 2.53
CA GLY A 437 -19.36 -7.16 1.83
C GLY A 437 -19.63 -5.65 1.85
N VAL A 438 -18.74 -4.84 2.43
CA VAL A 438 -18.82 -3.37 2.41
C VAL A 438 -17.77 -2.81 1.46
N LYS A 439 -18.22 -2.11 0.43
CA LYS A 439 -17.35 -1.40 -0.51
C LYS A 439 -16.88 -0.10 0.12
N VAL A 440 -15.57 0.09 0.27
CA VAL A 440 -14.99 1.34 0.76
C VAL A 440 -14.60 2.22 -0.43
N MET A 441 -15.03 3.49 -0.44
CA MET A 441 -14.77 4.43 -1.54
C MET A 441 -14.31 5.79 -1.02
N HIS A 442 -13.43 6.46 -1.76
CA HIS A 442 -13.21 7.88 -1.56
C HIS A 442 -14.39 8.68 -2.16
N THR A 443 -14.70 9.86 -1.62
CA THR A 443 -15.81 10.67 -2.14
C THR A 443 -15.66 11.00 -3.63
N THR A 444 -14.44 11.24 -4.12
CA THR A 444 -14.20 11.50 -5.55
C THR A 444 -14.55 10.29 -6.43
N GLU A 445 -14.14 9.07 -6.03
CA GLU A 445 -14.53 7.83 -6.73
C GLU A 445 -16.05 7.64 -6.69
N TYR A 446 -16.68 7.89 -5.53
CA TYR A 446 -18.12 7.74 -5.37
C TYR A 446 -18.89 8.66 -6.30
N LEU A 447 -18.50 9.94 -6.40
CA LEU A 447 -19.13 10.90 -7.30
C LEU A 447 -19.01 10.45 -8.77
N ILE A 448 -17.81 10.06 -9.21
CA ILE A 448 -17.57 9.60 -10.59
C ILE A 448 -18.36 8.33 -10.91
N GLU A 449 -18.28 7.30 -10.06
CA GLU A 449 -18.95 6.02 -10.31
C GLU A 449 -20.47 6.14 -10.35
N ASN A 450 -21.03 7.09 -9.60
CA ASN A 450 -22.45 7.36 -9.56
C ASN A 450 -22.91 8.40 -10.60
N GLY A 451 -22.05 8.75 -11.56
CA GLY A 451 -22.43 9.57 -12.71
C GLY A 451 -22.62 11.04 -12.38
N PHE A 452 -21.72 11.61 -11.55
CA PHE A 452 -21.69 13.05 -11.31
C PHE A 452 -21.60 13.84 -12.63
N ASP A 453 -22.70 14.47 -13.02
CA ASP A 453 -22.79 15.40 -14.15
C ASP A 453 -23.78 16.51 -13.77
N MET A 454 -23.23 17.62 -13.28
CA MET A 454 -24.02 18.77 -12.83
C MET A 454 -23.95 19.95 -13.80
N GLN A 455 -23.24 19.83 -14.93
CA GLN A 455 -22.98 20.93 -15.89
C GLN A 455 -22.63 22.23 -15.16
N LEU A 456 -21.60 22.17 -14.33
CA LEU A 456 -21.15 23.29 -13.51
C LEU A 456 -20.35 24.26 -14.38
N SER A 457 -20.46 25.54 -14.09
CA SER A 457 -19.71 26.59 -14.75
C SER A 457 -19.33 27.64 -13.72
N THR A 458 -18.15 28.22 -13.88
CA THR A 458 -17.62 29.27 -13.01
C THR A 458 -16.97 30.36 -13.87
N ASP A 459 -16.73 31.52 -13.27
CA ASP A 459 -15.92 32.56 -13.92
C ASP A 459 -14.50 32.02 -14.17
N ALA A 460 -13.85 32.46 -15.26
CA ALA A 460 -12.54 31.97 -15.63
C ALA A 460 -11.56 32.01 -14.45
N THR A 461 -11.14 30.83 -13.97
CA THR A 461 -10.31 30.68 -12.78
C THR A 461 -9.23 29.64 -13.01
N THR A 462 -8.04 29.89 -12.48
CA THR A 462 -6.90 28.97 -12.57
C THR A 462 -6.71 28.29 -11.22
N VAL A 463 -6.77 26.97 -11.22
CA VAL A 463 -6.63 26.15 -10.02
C VAL A 463 -5.48 25.16 -10.20
N THR A 464 -4.90 24.71 -9.10
CA THR A 464 -3.93 23.61 -9.09
C THR A 464 -4.37 22.50 -8.15
N TYR A 465 -3.84 21.29 -8.28
CA TYR A 465 -4.23 20.15 -7.46
C TYR A 465 -3.05 19.55 -6.69
N HIS A 466 -3.20 19.42 -5.37
CA HIS A 466 -2.29 18.68 -4.52
C HIS A 466 -2.76 17.24 -4.35
N ASP A 467 -1.99 16.29 -4.88
CA ASP A 467 -2.23 14.86 -4.71
C ASP A 467 -1.92 14.39 -3.28
N PRO A 468 -2.94 13.99 -2.48
CA PRO A 468 -2.70 13.44 -1.15
C PRO A 468 -1.98 12.11 -1.26
N CYS A 469 -0.87 11.93 -0.53
CA CYS A 469 -0.05 10.72 -0.64
C CYS A 469 -0.80 9.41 -0.35
N ARG A 470 -1.81 9.44 0.54
CA ARG A 470 -2.66 8.27 0.84
C ARG A 470 -3.67 7.96 -0.25
N LEU A 471 -4.17 8.97 -0.97
CA LEU A 471 -5.13 8.80 -2.05
C LEU A 471 -4.41 8.36 -3.33
N GLY A 472 -3.35 9.08 -3.69
CA GLY A 472 -2.51 8.77 -4.85
C GLY A 472 -1.67 7.52 -4.63
N ARG A 473 -0.53 7.64 -3.93
CA ARG A 473 0.50 6.58 -3.92
C ARG A 473 0.04 5.25 -3.31
N GLN A 474 -0.89 5.27 -2.36
CA GLN A 474 -1.32 4.04 -1.66
C GLN A 474 -2.61 3.43 -2.20
N MET A 475 -3.44 4.23 -2.88
CA MET A 475 -4.73 3.78 -3.39
C MET A 475 -4.88 3.88 -4.91
N GLY A 476 -3.98 4.59 -5.58
CA GLY A 476 -3.92 4.68 -7.04
C GLY A 476 -4.90 5.69 -7.65
N ILE A 477 -5.50 6.55 -6.82
CA ILE A 477 -6.53 7.52 -7.23
C ILE A 477 -5.84 8.86 -7.50
N TYR A 478 -5.76 9.21 -8.78
CA TYR A 478 -5.15 10.44 -9.28
C TYR A 478 -6.06 11.16 -10.27
N ASP A 479 -6.77 10.41 -11.10
CA ASP A 479 -7.54 10.96 -12.20
C ASP A 479 -8.93 11.42 -11.76
N GLU A 480 -9.58 10.71 -10.83
CA GLU A 480 -10.95 10.98 -10.38
C GLU A 480 -11.12 12.40 -9.81
N PRO A 481 -10.21 12.93 -8.96
CA PRO A 481 -10.28 14.33 -8.54
C PRO A 481 -10.13 15.31 -9.72
N ARG A 482 -9.22 15.01 -10.66
CA ARG A 482 -8.95 15.86 -11.83
C ARG A 482 -10.12 15.87 -12.81
N GLU A 483 -10.76 14.73 -13.03
CA GLU A 483 -11.97 14.61 -13.84
C GLU A 483 -13.09 15.49 -13.29
N LEU A 484 -13.31 15.45 -11.98
CA LEU A 484 -14.30 16.30 -11.32
C LEU A 484 -13.98 17.80 -11.45
N ILE A 485 -12.71 18.19 -11.29
CA ILE A 485 -12.28 19.59 -11.43
C ILE A 485 -12.48 20.06 -12.89
N ASN A 486 -12.01 19.29 -13.86
CA ASN A 486 -12.11 19.63 -15.28
C ASN A 486 -13.55 19.59 -15.83
N ALA A 487 -14.47 18.95 -15.12
CA ALA A 487 -15.90 18.96 -15.47
C ALA A 487 -16.57 20.32 -15.22
N VAL A 488 -15.94 21.24 -14.50
CA VAL A 488 -16.45 22.60 -14.28
C VAL A 488 -16.00 23.52 -15.41
N GLU A 489 -16.94 24.02 -16.21
CA GLU A 489 -16.65 24.97 -17.28
C GLU A 489 -16.05 26.27 -16.72
N GLY A 490 -14.99 26.78 -17.33
CA GLY A 490 -14.29 28.00 -16.88
C GLY A 490 -13.11 27.74 -15.95
N VAL A 491 -12.90 26.50 -15.49
CA VAL A 491 -11.70 26.12 -14.73
C VAL A 491 -10.55 25.78 -15.66
N ASP A 492 -9.38 26.34 -15.38
CA ASP A 492 -8.09 25.97 -15.96
C ASP A 492 -7.24 25.27 -14.89
N LEU A 493 -7.19 23.93 -14.93
CA LEU A 493 -6.37 23.13 -14.01
C LEU A 493 -4.91 23.11 -14.50
N VAL A 494 -4.02 23.69 -13.70
CA VAL A 494 -2.57 23.71 -13.95
C VAL A 494 -1.86 22.80 -12.95
N GLU A 495 -1.01 21.90 -13.44
CA GLU A 495 -0.23 21.00 -12.58
C GLU A 495 1.00 21.71 -11.98
N MET A 496 1.31 21.37 -10.72
CA MET A 496 2.59 21.72 -10.10
C MET A 496 3.74 20.92 -10.73
N GLU A 497 4.98 21.38 -10.52
CA GLU A 497 6.19 20.70 -10.99
C GLU A 497 6.17 19.22 -10.62
N HIS A 498 5.89 18.93 -9.35
CA HIS A 498 5.71 17.57 -8.84
C HIS A 498 4.22 17.28 -8.67
N HIS A 499 3.67 16.35 -9.46
CA HIS A 499 2.25 15.96 -9.41
C HIS A 499 2.09 14.45 -9.63
N GLY A 500 0.89 13.94 -9.39
CA GLY A 500 0.59 12.51 -9.49
C GLY A 500 1.44 11.70 -8.50
N GLU A 501 2.09 10.64 -9.00
CA GLU A 501 2.93 9.77 -8.17
C GLU A 501 4.17 10.48 -7.58
N ASP A 502 4.62 11.56 -8.21
CA ASP A 502 5.79 12.35 -7.82
C ASP A 502 5.45 13.49 -6.84
N ALA A 503 4.16 13.75 -6.56
CA ALA A 503 3.73 14.89 -5.75
C ALA A 503 4.38 14.94 -4.35
N MET A 504 4.91 16.10 -3.95
CA MET A 504 5.51 16.23 -2.62
C MET A 504 4.48 16.02 -1.50
N CYS A 505 4.90 15.38 -0.40
CA CYS A 505 4.06 15.24 0.79
C CYS A 505 3.85 16.59 1.49
N CYS A 506 2.68 16.80 2.10
CA CYS A 506 2.40 17.96 2.97
C CYS A 506 3.30 18.04 4.22
N GLY A 507 4.17 17.05 4.44
CA GLY A 507 5.24 17.09 5.44
C GLY A 507 4.87 16.55 6.80
N VAL A 508 3.60 16.20 7.05
CA VAL A 508 3.17 15.67 8.35
C VAL A 508 2.71 14.21 8.25
N SER A 509 3.29 13.36 9.08
CA SER A 509 2.81 12.00 9.31
C SER A 509 2.22 11.89 10.70
N SER A 510 0.99 11.41 10.78
CA SER A 510 0.37 10.96 12.03
C SER A 510 0.36 12.00 13.16
N MET A 511 0.28 13.29 12.82
CA MET A 511 0.39 14.43 13.75
C MET A 511 1.71 14.50 14.54
N MET A 512 2.75 13.80 14.09
CA MET A 512 4.04 13.71 14.79
C MET A 512 5.08 14.71 14.28
N SER A 513 4.95 15.14 13.02
CA SER A 513 5.98 15.95 12.37
C SER A 513 5.60 17.43 12.29
N CYS A 514 4.69 17.94 13.11
CA CYS A 514 4.30 19.36 13.12
C CYS A 514 5.41 20.25 13.71
N ASN A 515 6.51 20.40 12.98
CA ASN A 515 7.74 21.10 13.40
C ASN A 515 8.38 21.84 12.20
N GLU A 516 9.49 22.54 12.45
CA GLU A 516 10.23 23.31 11.43
C GLU A 516 10.71 22.46 10.24
N ASN A 517 10.99 21.19 10.45
CA ASN A 517 11.41 20.30 9.38
C ASN A 517 10.25 20.03 8.40
N ALA A 518 9.06 19.70 8.90
CA ALA A 518 7.88 19.60 8.04
C ALA A 518 7.43 20.94 7.47
N ARG A 519 7.69 22.04 8.18
CA ARG A 519 7.45 23.40 7.66
C ARG A 519 8.21 23.62 6.35
N ALA A 520 9.47 23.21 6.26
CA ALA A 520 10.26 23.33 5.03
C ALA A 520 9.60 22.65 3.82
N LEU A 521 8.96 21.48 4.02
CA LEU A 521 8.21 20.78 2.98
C LEU A 521 6.96 21.54 2.55
N ARG A 522 6.19 22.05 3.51
CA ARG A 522 5.00 22.85 3.24
C ARG A 522 5.36 24.12 2.48
N VAL A 523 6.44 24.80 2.87
CA VAL A 523 6.98 25.97 2.17
C VAL A 523 7.38 25.61 0.74
N ALA A 524 8.17 24.55 0.53
CA ALA A 524 8.56 24.11 -0.81
C ALA A 524 7.34 23.84 -1.69
N ARG A 525 6.32 23.16 -1.16
CA ARG A 525 5.09 22.88 -1.88
C ARG A 525 4.27 24.14 -2.18
N MET A 526 4.21 25.11 -1.25
CA MET A 526 3.55 26.39 -1.50
C MET A 526 4.25 27.23 -2.56
N GLU A 527 5.57 27.18 -2.64
CA GLU A 527 6.31 27.83 -3.72
C GLU A 527 6.01 27.18 -5.09
N GLU A 528 5.80 25.86 -5.15
CA GLU A 528 5.32 25.21 -6.37
C GLU A 528 3.93 25.69 -6.78
N ILE A 529 3.00 25.78 -5.83
CA ILE A 529 1.66 26.34 -6.09
C ILE A 529 1.79 27.72 -6.72
N LYS A 530 2.56 28.62 -6.10
CA LYS A 530 2.79 29.97 -6.63
C LYS A 530 3.43 29.97 -8.01
N SER A 531 4.33 29.03 -8.27
CA SER A 531 5.00 28.92 -9.57
C SER A 531 4.04 28.57 -10.71
N THR A 532 2.90 27.91 -10.41
CA THR A 532 1.85 27.63 -11.39
C THR A 532 1.05 28.88 -11.77
N GLY A 533 1.01 29.90 -10.89
CA GLY A 533 0.16 31.07 -11.04
C GLY A 533 -1.31 30.83 -10.68
N ALA A 534 -1.67 29.68 -10.11
CA ALA A 534 -3.00 29.42 -9.58
C ALA A 534 -3.24 30.17 -8.27
N ASP A 535 -4.44 30.74 -8.12
CA ASP A 535 -4.87 31.43 -6.89
C ASP A 535 -5.56 30.47 -5.91
N THR A 536 -5.98 29.28 -6.38
CA THR A 536 -6.61 28.24 -5.56
C THR A 536 -5.88 26.91 -5.70
N MET A 537 -5.51 26.30 -4.57
CA MET A 537 -5.06 24.90 -4.49
C MET A 537 -6.21 24.02 -4.02
N LEU A 538 -6.56 23.03 -4.85
CA LEU A 538 -7.50 21.98 -4.50
C LEU A 538 -6.76 20.74 -3.98
N THR A 539 -7.38 20.00 -3.07
CA THR A 539 -6.90 18.70 -2.56
C THR A 539 -8.09 17.80 -2.24
N SER A 540 -7.86 16.53 -1.96
CA SER A 540 -8.89 15.54 -1.61
C SER A 540 -8.60 14.89 -0.26
N CYS A 541 -8.21 15.71 0.71
CA CYS A 541 -7.81 15.27 2.04
C CYS A 541 -7.89 16.45 3.01
N PRO A 542 -8.85 16.43 3.97
CA PRO A 542 -9.00 17.48 4.97
C PRO A 542 -7.73 17.70 5.80
N LYS A 543 -6.93 16.66 5.99
CA LYS A 543 -5.66 16.77 6.72
C LYS A 543 -4.55 17.41 5.89
N CYS A 544 -4.56 17.30 4.57
CA CYS A 544 -3.68 18.13 3.75
C CYS A 544 -4.09 19.60 3.87
N VAL A 545 -5.39 19.90 3.76
CA VAL A 545 -5.94 21.27 3.96
C VAL A 545 -5.46 21.84 5.30
N SER A 546 -5.66 21.11 6.40
CA SER A 546 -5.28 21.58 7.75
C SER A 546 -3.80 21.93 7.88
N HIS A 547 -2.91 21.13 7.30
CA HIS A 547 -1.47 21.37 7.41
C HIS A 547 -0.98 22.53 6.55
N PHE A 548 -1.59 22.76 5.38
CA PHE A 548 -1.27 23.92 4.57
C PHE A 548 -1.87 25.21 5.17
N GLU A 549 -3.09 25.17 5.70
CA GLU A 549 -3.67 26.30 6.44
C GLU A 549 -2.88 26.63 7.71
N CYS A 550 -2.37 25.62 8.42
CA CYS A 550 -1.44 25.83 9.54
C CYS A 550 -0.22 26.68 9.13
N LEU A 551 0.35 26.48 7.92
CA LEU A 551 1.44 27.33 7.44
C LEU A 551 0.99 28.78 7.20
N LYS A 552 -0.24 28.99 6.71
CA LYS A 552 -0.80 30.33 6.51
C LYS A 552 -1.02 31.05 7.85
N PHE A 553 -1.49 30.33 8.88
CA PHE A 553 -1.69 30.89 10.23
C PHE A 553 -0.40 31.26 10.95
N GLU A 554 0.76 30.76 10.51
CA GLU A 554 2.07 31.25 10.99
C GLU A 554 2.35 32.70 10.55
N GLY A 555 1.52 33.31 9.69
CA GLY A 555 1.57 34.73 9.33
C GLY A 555 2.52 35.07 8.18
N ASP A 556 2.80 34.11 7.29
CA ASP A 556 3.61 34.36 6.11
C ASP A 556 2.76 34.97 4.98
N GLU A 557 2.83 36.31 4.85
CA GLU A 557 2.09 37.11 3.85
C GLU A 557 2.27 36.60 2.40
N ARG A 558 3.32 35.81 2.11
CA ARG A 558 3.57 35.25 0.77
C ARG A 558 2.50 34.27 0.31
N TYR A 559 1.74 33.67 1.23
CA TYR A 559 0.77 32.61 0.94
C TYR A 559 -0.66 32.98 1.35
N GLU A 560 -0.87 34.19 1.86
CA GLU A 560 -2.19 34.65 2.35
C GLU A 560 -3.25 34.64 1.25
N ASP A 561 -2.86 35.03 0.04
CA ASP A 561 -3.75 35.11 -1.13
C ASP A 561 -4.10 33.74 -1.74
N ILE A 562 -3.45 32.64 -1.33
CA ILE A 562 -3.72 31.30 -1.85
C ILE A 562 -4.91 30.70 -1.12
N GLU A 563 -6.01 30.49 -1.84
CA GLU A 563 -7.17 29.77 -1.34
C GLU A 563 -6.89 28.25 -1.32
N ILE A 564 -7.23 27.57 -0.23
CA ILE A 564 -7.05 26.13 -0.08
C ILE A 564 -8.38 25.47 0.15
N LEU A 565 -8.79 24.58 -0.75
CA LEU A 565 -10.09 23.92 -0.67
C LEU A 565 -9.99 22.42 -0.89
N ASP A 566 -10.93 21.70 -0.30
CA ASP A 566 -11.23 20.34 -0.73
C ASP A 566 -11.99 20.36 -2.06
N VAL A 567 -11.73 19.39 -2.94
CA VAL A 567 -12.43 19.24 -4.23
C VAL A 567 -13.95 19.19 -4.04
N VAL A 568 -14.46 18.51 -3.01
CA VAL A 568 -15.92 18.46 -2.80
C VAL A 568 -16.49 19.81 -2.38
N SER A 569 -15.73 20.61 -1.63
CA SER A 569 -16.12 21.97 -1.25
C SER A 569 -16.12 22.91 -2.44
N PHE A 570 -15.12 22.78 -3.32
CA PHE A 570 -15.09 23.52 -4.59
C PHE A 570 -16.32 23.20 -5.44
N LEU A 571 -16.63 21.93 -5.69
CA LEU A 571 -17.80 21.54 -6.48
C LEU A 571 -19.12 22.01 -5.85
N ALA A 572 -19.26 21.89 -4.52
CA ALA A 572 -20.47 22.34 -3.82
C ALA A 572 -20.64 23.86 -3.88
N ARG A 573 -19.54 24.63 -3.87
CA ARG A 573 -19.57 26.08 -4.09
C ARG A 573 -20.16 26.41 -5.45
N GLU A 574 -19.73 25.72 -6.51
CA GLU A 574 -20.24 25.95 -7.87
C GLU A 574 -21.70 25.50 -8.03
N VAL A 575 -22.11 24.41 -7.37
CA VAL A 575 -23.53 23.99 -7.30
C VAL A 575 -24.38 25.09 -6.66
N ASN A 576 -23.94 25.63 -5.54
CA ASN A 576 -24.66 26.68 -4.82
C ASN A 576 -24.71 28.00 -5.61
N ALA A 577 -23.60 28.36 -6.29
CA ALA A 577 -23.55 29.51 -7.18
C ALA A 577 -24.59 29.37 -8.31
N LYS A 578 -24.59 28.23 -9.01
CA LYS A 578 -25.58 27.91 -10.06
C LYS A 578 -27.02 27.99 -9.57
N LYS A 579 -27.31 27.50 -8.36
CA LYS A 579 -28.64 27.62 -7.73
C LYS A 579 -29.05 29.06 -7.47
N SER A 580 -28.12 29.93 -7.10
CA SER A 580 -28.38 31.33 -6.80
C SER A 580 -28.72 32.18 -8.04
N GLU A 581 -28.27 31.74 -9.22
CA GLU A 581 -28.56 32.38 -10.51
C GLU A 581 -29.91 31.98 -11.12
N LEU A 582 -30.49 30.85 -10.68
CA LEU A 582 -31.82 30.43 -11.11
C LEU A 582 -32.89 31.33 -10.45
N PRO A 583 -33.82 31.91 -11.22
CA PRO A 583 -34.88 32.72 -10.64
C PRO A 583 -35.71 31.87 -9.67
N ALA A 584 -35.83 32.33 -8.42
CA ALA A 584 -36.61 31.66 -7.37
C ALA A 584 -37.98 31.24 -7.92
N ALA A 585 -38.25 29.93 -7.88
CA ALA A 585 -39.50 29.38 -8.37
C ALA A 585 -40.67 30.07 -7.66
N VAL A 586 -41.49 30.79 -8.44
CA VAL A 586 -42.72 31.42 -7.94
C VAL A 586 -43.59 30.30 -7.36
N PRO A 587 -44.03 30.39 -6.09
CA PRO A 587 -44.92 29.40 -5.53
C PRO A 587 -46.20 29.37 -6.37
N THR A 588 -46.50 28.23 -6.97
CA THR A 588 -47.81 28.00 -7.59
C THR A 588 -48.86 28.06 -6.49
N GLU A 589 -49.59 29.18 -6.41
CA GLU A 589 -50.83 29.29 -5.65
C GLU A 589 -51.75 28.16 -6.09
N VAL A 590 -52.01 27.23 -5.17
CA VAL A 590 -53.04 26.22 -5.31
C VAL A 590 -54.38 26.96 -5.21
N GLU A 591 -55.06 27.15 -6.35
CA GLU A 591 -56.44 27.63 -6.37
C GLU A 591 -57.37 26.58 -5.73
N ALA A 592 -57.95 27.00 -4.59
CA ALA A 592 -59.18 26.63 -3.89
C ALA A 592 -59.87 25.28 -4.17
#